data_AF-A0A817SS11-F1
#
_entry.id   AF-A0A817SS11-F1
#
_cell.length_a   1.000
_cell.length_b   1.000
_cell.length_c   1.000
_cell.angle_alpha   90.00
_cell.angle_beta   90.00
_cell.angle_gamma   90.00
#
_symmetry.space_group_name_H-M   'P 1'
#
loop_
_entity.id
_entity.type
_entity.pdbx_description
1 polymer ?
#
loop_
_entity_poly.entity_id
_entity_poly.type
_entity_poly.pdbx_seq_one_letter_code
_entity_poly.pdbx_strand_id
1 'polypeptide(L)'
;MMDTATHNLTVKRSWHFYDDAVMALASNLTVSTQNKAWTPLASRLLTTALGVEISTKTASYNTIGPYNDKLTSRTVAIWLDHGLGPYTRNYSYIILSNVKVQPMPELIKRYNDDEIFSCISNQDLFHAMAWLTLRRVSFVLRNNTTTMFSSQNSFFKINTRLNDAGAYLFNEATNDLSATLSHPTRINRIVTINIDRIGYGQGCIVLSDLATNVMIALPSSDPLLGASVTVTCKKNN
;
A
#
# COMPACT_ATOMS: atom_id res chain seq x y z
N MET A 1 -1.14 -4.59 -5.99
CA MET A 1 -2.59 -4.25 -5.95
C MET A 1 -3.37 -5.54 -5.96
N MET A 2 -4.44 -5.67 -5.17
CA MET A 2 -5.31 -6.84 -5.23
C MET A 2 -6.77 -6.41 -5.07
N ASP A 3 -7.56 -6.67 -6.10
CA ASP A 3 -9.00 -6.46 -6.07
C ASP A 3 -9.67 -7.82 -5.91
N THR A 4 -10.59 -7.91 -4.94
CA THR A 4 -11.29 -9.14 -4.60
C THR A 4 -12.73 -8.99 -5.02
N ALA A 5 -13.26 -9.98 -5.75
CA ALA A 5 -14.67 -10.07 -6.12
C ALA A 5 -15.05 -11.56 -6.05
N THR A 6 -15.60 -11.99 -4.93
CA THR A 6 -15.93 -13.40 -4.69
C THR A 6 -17.06 -13.52 -3.68
N HIS A 7 -17.96 -14.49 -3.84
CA HIS A 7 -19.00 -14.84 -2.85
C HIS A 7 -19.74 -13.61 -2.25
N ASN A 8 -20.17 -12.65 -3.08
CA ASN A 8 -20.88 -11.43 -2.67
C ASN A 8 -20.07 -10.45 -1.80
N LEU A 9 -18.74 -10.58 -1.82
CA LEU A 9 -17.77 -9.67 -1.23
C LEU A 9 -16.94 -9.02 -2.35
N THR A 10 -16.93 -7.70 -2.39
CA THR A 10 -15.93 -6.93 -3.15
C THR A 10 -15.05 -6.14 -2.20
N VAL A 11 -13.75 -6.04 -2.49
CA VAL A 11 -12.84 -5.13 -1.77
C VAL A 11 -11.61 -4.83 -2.61
N LYS A 12 -11.14 -3.60 -2.52
CA LYS A 12 -9.90 -3.12 -3.12
C LYS A 12 -8.83 -3.05 -2.05
N ARG A 13 -7.70 -3.76 -2.22
CA ARG A 13 -6.63 -3.87 -1.21
C ARG A 13 -5.27 -3.46 -1.77
N SER A 14 -4.47 -2.81 -0.93
CA SER A 14 -3.04 -2.60 -1.17
C SER A 14 -2.23 -2.79 0.10
N TRP A 15 -0.96 -3.15 -0.09
CA TRP A 15 0.04 -3.26 0.96
C TRP A 15 1.23 -2.39 0.56
N HIS A 16 1.67 -1.57 1.49
CA HIS A 16 2.78 -0.65 1.31
C HIS A 16 3.87 -1.06 2.28
N PHE A 17 5.02 -1.49 1.75
CA PHE A 17 6.10 -2.10 2.51
C PHE A 17 7.20 -1.08 2.77
N TYR A 18 7.64 -1.03 4.02
CA TYR A 18 8.79 -0.27 4.50
C TYR A 18 9.69 -1.20 5.30
N ASP A 19 10.82 -0.67 5.77
CA ASP A 19 11.85 -1.47 6.41
C ASP A 19 11.36 -2.08 7.75
N ASP A 20 10.57 -1.35 8.53
CA ASP A 20 10.07 -1.75 9.85
C ASP A 20 8.53 -1.90 9.92
N ALA A 21 7.82 -1.57 8.85
CA ALA A 21 6.36 -1.59 8.84
C ALA A 21 5.75 -2.04 7.51
N VAL A 22 4.56 -2.63 7.61
CA VAL A 22 3.67 -2.86 6.47
C VAL A 22 2.36 -2.13 6.73
N MET A 23 2.00 -1.21 5.84
CA MET A 23 0.72 -0.51 5.89
C MET A 23 -0.27 -1.18 4.94
N ALA A 24 -1.41 -1.60 5.47
CA ALA A 24 -2.51 -2.17 4.69
C ALA A 24 -3.62 -1.14 4.54
N LEU A 25 -4.03 -0.88 3.30
CA LEU A 25 -5.13 0.02 2.95
C LEU A 25 -6.19 -0.75 2.17
N ALA A 26 -7.45 -0.54 2.56
CA ALA A 26 -8.58 -1.11 1.86
C ALA A 26 -9.76 -0.15 1.76
N SER A 27 -10.28 -0.05 0.54
CA SER A 27 -11.46 0.74 0.22
C SER A 27 -12.55 -0.14 -0.37
N ASN A 28 -13.80 0.32 -0.27
CA ASN A 28 -14.92 -0.29 -0.97
C ASN A 28 -15.09 -1.78 -0.62
N LEU A 29 -14.90 -2.12 0.67
CA LEU A 29 -15.24 -3.43 1.20
C LEU A 29 -16.77 -3.51 1.28
N THR A 30 -17.39 -4.17 0.31
CA THR A 30 -18.83 -4.29 0.16
C THR A 30 -19.27 -5.74 0.34
N VAL A 31 -20.25 -5.95 1.21
CA VAL A 31 -20.93 -7.24 1.38
C VAL A 31 -22.39 -7.02 0.98
N SER A 32 -22.89 -7.77 -0.01
CA SER A 32 -24.28 -7.63 -0.48
C SER A 32 -25.26 -8.62 0.18
N THR A 33 -24.78 -9.43 1.12
CA THR A 33 -25.55 -10.42 1.88
C THR A 33 -25.50 -10.15 3.38
N GLN A 34 -26.32 -10.84 4.17
CA GLN A 34 -26.28 -10.77 5.64
C GLN A 34 -25.10 -11.54 6.26
N ASN A 35 -24.11 -11.93 5.45
CA ASN A 35 -22.92 -12.60 5.95
C ASN A 35 -22.03 -11.63 6.74
N LYS A 36 -21.32 -12.17 7.72
CA LYS A 36 -20.30 -11.45 8.47
C LYS A 36 -18.98 -11.53 7.70
N ALA A 37 -18.31 -10.40 7.48
CA ALA A 37 -16.99 -10.37 6.87
C ALA A 37 -15.92 -10.00 7.90
N TRP A 38 -14.77 -10.67 7.77
CA TRP A 38 -13.59 -10.45 8.62
C TRP A 38 -12.36 -10.18 7.75
N THR A 39 -11.50 -9.28 8.20
CA THR A 39 -10.13 -9.22 7.69
C THR A 39 -9.20 -9.81 8.74
N PRO A 40 -8.62 -11.00 8.53
CA PRO A 40 -7.63 -11.53 9.46
C PRO A 40 -6.41 -10.61 9.49
N LEU A 41 -5.96 -10.31 10.70
CA LEU A 41 -4.81 -9.47 11.00
C LEU A 41 -3.72 -10.27 11.69
N ALA A 42 -2.51 -9.72 11.63
CA ALA A 42 -1.50 -9.91 12.65
C ALA A 42 -1.04 -8.50 13.10
N SER A 43 -1.65 -7.94 14.16
CA SER A 43 -1.32 -6.66 14.83
C SER A 43 -1.90 -5.33 14.25
N ARG A 44 -1.74 -4.21 15.00
CA ARG A 44 -2.77 -3.28 15.54
C ARG A 44 -2.69 -1.80 15.09
N LEU A 45 -3.85 -1.16 14.83
CA LEU A 45 -4.35 0.18 15.27
C LEU A 45 -5.60 0.50 14.43
N LEU A 46 -6.80 0.64 15.03
CA LEU A 46 -8.07 0.49 14.31
C LEU A 46 -9.20 1.37 14.83
N THR A 47 -10.08 1.77 13.90
CA THR A 47 -11.35 2.48 14.12
C THR A 47 -12.58 1.54 14.13
N THR A 48 -12.36 0.22 14.00
CA THR A 48 -13.37 -0.85 14.00
C THR A 48 -13.15 -1.82 15.17
N ALA A 49 -14.15 -2.67 15.47
CA ALA A 49 -14.04 -3.66 16.54
C ALA A 49 -12.94 -4.68 16.22
N LEU A 50 -11.89 -4.69 17.04
CA LEU A 50 -10.79 -5.64 16.98
C LEU A 50 -11.20 -6.94 17.68
N GLY A 51 -11.21 -8.05 16.94
CA GLY A 51 -11.36 -9.40 17.50
C GLY A 51 -10.00 -10.02 17.80
N VAL A 52 -9.89 -10.66 18.97
CA VAL A 52 -8.72 -11.47 19.35
C VAL A 52 -9.22 -12.78 19.96
N GLU A 53 -8.74 -13.90 19.44
CA GLU A 53 -8.98 -15.23 19.97
C GLU A 53 -7.63 -15.91 20.28
N ILE A 54 -7.48 -16.40 21.50
CA ILE A 54 -6.36 -17.27 21.87
C ILE A 54 -6.96 -18.61 22.30
N SER A 55 -6.71 -19.65 21.53
CA SER A 55 -7.33 -20.96 21.77
C SER A 55 -6.45 -22.12 21.34
N THR A 56 -6.66 -23.28 21.96
CA THR A 56 -6.06 -24.55 21.54
C THR A 56 -6.99 -25.22 20.54
N LYS A 57 -6.53 -25.41 19.31
CA LYS A 57 -7.32 -26.01 18.22
C LYS A 57 -6.75 -27.38 17.87
N THR A 58 -7.65 -28.33 17.58
CA THR A 58 -7.30 -29.66 17.09
C THR A 58 -7.95 -29.89 15.74
N ALA A 59 -7.17 -30.30 14.74
CA ALA A 59 -7.66 -30.62 13.40
C ALA A 59 -6.93 -31.84 12.84
N SER A 60 -7.52 -32.47 11.81
CA SER A 60 -6.90 -33.57 11.06
C SER A 60 -6.51 -33.10 9.67
N TYR A 61 -5.37 -33.57 9.17
CA TYR A 61 -4.93 -33.31 7.80
C TYR A 61 -5.93 -33.85 6.76
N ASN A 62 -6.81 -34.79 7.14
CA ASN A 62 -7.77 -35.41 6.22
C ASN A 62 -8.85 -34.42 5.73
N THR A 63 -8.94 -33.26 6.38
CA THR A 63 -9.86 -32.17 6.01
C THR A 63 -9.33 -31.30 4.87
N ILE A 64 -8.02 -31.31 4.62
CA ILE A 64 -7.33 -30.48 3.62
C ILE A 64 -6.36 -31.28 2.73
N GLY A 65 -6.28 -32.59 2.91
CA GLY A 65 -5.33 -33.46 2.23
C GLY A 65 -5.58 -34.95 2.52
N PRO A 66 -4.70 -35.85 2.07
CA PRO A 66 -4.95 -37.30 2.15
C PRO A 66 -4.50 -37.97 3.47
N TYR A 67 -3.81 -37.24 4.36
CA TYR A 67 -3.22 -37.80 5.59
C TYR A 67 -4.22 -37.74 6.76
N ASN A 68 -4.25 -38.75 7.64
CA ASN A 68 -5.21 -38.81 8.75
C ASN A 68 -4.64 -38.38 10.11
N ASP A 69 -3.45 -37.78 10.11
CA ASP A 69 -2.80 -37.34 11.34
C ASP A 69 -3.57 -36.17 11.96
N LYS A 70 -3.73 -36.22 13.27
CA LYS A 70 -4.32 -35.13 14.06
C LYS A 70 -3.22 -34.29 14.68
N LEU A 71 -3.40 -32.97 14.62
CA LEU A 71 -2.52 -32.00 15.24
C LEU A 71 -3.32 -31.11 16.19
N THR A 72 -2.79 -30.95 17.40
CA THR A 72 -3.29 -29.99 18.39
C THR A 72 -2.25 -28.91 18.59
N SER A 73 -2.64 -27.64 18.49
CA SER A 73 -1.74 -26.52 18.69
C SER A 73 -2.45 -25.32 19.33
N ARG A 74 -1.67 -24.48 20.01
CA ARG A 74 -2.13 -23.19 20.51
C ARG A 74 -2.07 -22.17 19.39
N THR A 75 -3.18 -21.48 19.18
CA THR A 75 -3.34 -20.50 18.11
C THR A 75 -3.70 -19.14 18.67
N VAL A 76 -3.27 -18.09 17.97
CA VAL A 76 -3.72 -16.72 18.19
C VAL A 76 -4.30 -16.24 16.86
N ALA A 77 -5.56 -15.82 16.88
CA ALA A 77 -6.23 -15.20 15.74
C ALA A 77 -6.58 -13.76 16.10
N ILE A 78 -6.26 -12.83 15.21
CA ILE A 78 -6.58 -11.41 15.34
C ILE A 78 -7.32 -11.02 14.07
N TRP A 79 -8.38 -10.21 14.15
CA TRP A 79 -9.11 -9.78 12.96
C TRP A 79 -9.84 -8.46 13.14
N LEU A 80 -10.19 -7.86 12.02
CA LEU A 80 -11.18 -6.80 11.94
C LEU A 80 -12.58 -7.35 11.77
N ASP A 81 -13.46 -6.97 12.69
CA ASP A 81 -14.88 -7.24 12.57
C ASP A 81 -15.57 -6.08 11.84
N HIS A 82 -15.99 -6.33 10.60
CA HIS A 82 -16.70 -5.36 9.78
C HIS A 82 -18.21 -5.35 10.03
N GLY A 83 -18.72 -6.27 10.86
CA GLY A 83 -20.15 -6.44 11.16
C GLY A 83 -20.91 -7.29 10.15
N LEU A 84 -22.24 -7.31 10.29
CA LEU A 84 -23.18 -7.97 9.38
C LEU A 84 -23.53 -7.04 8.22
N GLY A 85 -23.50 -7.57 6.99
CA GLY A 85 -23.94 -6.84 5.80
C GLY A 85 -25.46 -6.61 5.75
N PRO A 86 -25.94 -5.82 4.79
CA PRO A 86 -25.16 -5.15 3.75
C PRO A 86 -24.48 -3.85 4.23
N TYR A 87 -23.27 -3.59 3.74
CA TYR A 87 -22.55 -2.33 3.96
C TYR A 87 -21.46 -2.13 2.91
N THR A 88 -20.93 -0.90 2.86
CA THR A 88 -19.64 -0.58 2.25
C THR A 88 -18.77 0.14 3.29
N ARG A 89 -17.55 -0.35 3.51
CA ARG A 89 -16.61 0.21 4.50
C ARG A 89 -15.19 0.29 3.96
N ASN A 90 -14.39 1.10 4.63
CA ASN A 90 -12.95 1.18 4.43
C ASN A 90 -12.24 0.72 5.71
N TYR A 91 -11.03 0.18 5.58
CA TYR A 91 -10.18 -0.10 6.73
C TYR A 91 -8.72 0.19 6.40
N SER A 92 -7.95 0.46 7.45
CA SER A 92 -6.51 0.64 7.38
C SER A 92 -5.88 0.13 8.68
N TYR A 93 -4.68 -0.45 8.59
CA TYR A 93 -3.90 -0.89 9.74
C TYR A 93 -2.42 -0.97 9.39
N ILE A 94 -1.59 -0.96 10.42
CA ILE A 94 -0.14 -1.13 10.30
C ILE A 94 0.30 -2.41 11.02
N ILE A 95 1.21 -3.16 10.38
CA ILE A 95 1.90 -4.30 10.98
C ILE A 95 3.33 -3.86 11.26
N LEU A 96 3.71 -3.94 12.52
CA LEU A 96 5.09 -3.74 12.97
C LEU A 96 5.66 -5.09 13.39
N SER A 97 6.69 -5.53 12.66
CA SER A 97 7.29 -6.85 12.88
C SER A 97 8.46 -6.76 13.86
N ASN A 98 8.70 -7.85 14.60
CA ASN A 98 9.87 -7.97 15.49
C ASN A 98 9.96 -6.87 16.59
N VAL A 99 8.81 -6.36 17.04
CA VAL A 99 8.74 -5.34 18.08
C VAL A 99 8.68 -6.00 19.46
N LYS A 100 9.59 -5.60 20.35
CA LYS A 100 9.51 -5.95 21.78
C LYS A 100 8.39 -5.16 22.45
N VAL A 101 7.72 -5.73 23.45
CA VAL A 101 6.59 -5.05 24.13
C VAL A 101 7.04 -3.79 24.87
N GLN A 102 8.23 -3.83 25.46
CA GLN A 102 8.77 -2.74 26.29
C GLN A 102 8.81 -1.37 25.57
N PRO A 103 9.35 -1.23 24.35
CA PRO A 103 9.39 0.05 23.62
C PRO A 103 8.08 0.45 22.92
N MET A 104 6.96 -0.27 23.10
CA MET A 104 5.73 0.02 22.34
C MET A 104 5.22 1.46 22.50
N PRO A 105 5.22 2.09 23.70
CA PRO A 105 4.80 3.48 23.84
C PRO A 105 5.68 4.47 23.06
N GLU A 106 7.00 4.26 23.07
CA GLU A 106 7.96 5.08 22.33
C GLU A 106 7.79 4.92 20.82
N LEU A 107 7.53 3.68 20.37
CA LEU A 107 7.25 3.38 18.98
C LEU A 107 5.97 4.08 18.52
N ILE A 108 4.87 3.97 19.27
CA ILE A 108 3.62 4.67 18.97
C ILE A 108 3.85 6.18 18.90
N LYS A 109 4.60 6.74 19.87
CA LYS A 109 4.96 8.16 19.87
C LYS A 109 5.72 8.54 18.60
N ARG A 110 6.74 7.79 18.21
CA ARG A 110 7.51 8.03 16.97
C ARG A 110 6.62 8.05 15.73
N TYR A 111 5.71 7.08 15.58
CA TYR A 111 4.84 7.03 14.39
C TYR A 111 3.83 8.19 14.34
N ASN A 112 3.41 8.69 15.50
CA ASN A 112 2.59 9.90 15.60
C ASN A 112 3.40 11.16 15.28
N ASP A 113 4.61 11.27 15.83
CA ASP A 113 5.53 12.39 15.59
C ASP A 113 5.98 12.47 14.12
N ASP A 114 6.15 11.32 13.45
CA ASP A 114 6.44 11.23 12.01
C ASP A 114 5.19 11.51 11.13
N GLU A 115 4.03 11.71 11.74
CA GLU A 115 2.73 11.98 11.10
C GLU A 115 2.34 10.95 10.02
N ILE A 116 2.73 9.69 10.18
CA ILE A 116 2.60 8.65 9.14
C ILE A 116 1.12 8.45 8.73
N PHE A 117 0.19 8.62 9.66
CA PHE A 117 -1.24 8.49 9.41
C PHE A 117 -1.89 9.75 8.83
N SER A 118 -1.22 10.91 8.82
CA SER A 118 -1.75 12.11 8.17
C SER A 118 -1.61 12.05 6.65
N CYS A 119 -0.71 11.19 6.17
CA CYS A 119 -0.26 11.12 4.80
C CYS A 119 -0.75 9.87 4.06
N ILE A 120 -1.92 9.34 4.44
CA ILE A 120 -2.57 8.20 3.79
C ILE A 120 -3.81 8.64 3.00
N SER A 121 -4.00 8.01 1.85
CA SER A 121 -5.25 8.08 1.09
C SER A 121 -5.77 6.68 0.88
N ASN A 122 -7.02 6.44 1.26
CA ASN A 122 -7.68 5.14 1.17
C ASN A 122 -8.97 5.26 0.34
N GLN A 123 -8.82 5.76 -0.89
CA GLN A 123 -9.93 6.03 -1.81
C GLN A 123 -10.14 4.87 -2.79
N ASP A 124 -11.36 4.77 -3.30
CA ASP A 124 -11.74 3.72 -4.27
C ASP A 124 -10.87 3.73 -5.54
N LEU A 125 -10.52 4.92 -6.02
CA LEU A 125 -9.70 5.12 -7.22
C LEU A 125 -8.22 4.83 -6.98
N PHE A 126 -7.72 5.15 -5.78
CA PHE A 126 -6.31 5.01 -5.47
C PHE A 126 -6.04 4.85 -3.98
N HIS A 127 -4.98 4.11 -3.67
CA HIS A 127 -4.40 4.08 -2.33
C HIS A 127 -3.02 4.74 -2.36
N ALA A 128 -2.71 5.54 -1.35
CA ALA A 128 -1.43 6.21 -1.24
C ALA A 128 -0.98 6.29 0.21
N MET A 129 0.34 6.28 0.41
CA MET A 129 0.96 6.56 1.68
C MET A 129 2.29 7.28 1.42
N ALA A 130 2.52 8.39 2.11
CA ALA A 130 3.84 8.99 2.21
C ALA A 130 4.42 8.80 3.62
N TRP A 131 5.67 8.37 3.68
CA TRP A 131 6.48 8.41 4.89
C TRP A 131 7.48 9.55 4.72
N LEU A 132 7.08 10.73 5.21
CA LEU A 132 7.76 11.98 4.89
C LEU A 132 9.18 12.05 5.49
N THR A 133 9.41 11.48 6.68
CA THR A 133 10.75 11.39 7.29
C THR A 133 11.71 10.50 6.49
N LEU A 134 11.19 9.45 5.84
CA LEU A 134 11.96 8.60 4.91
C LEU A 134 12.00 9.14 3.48
N ARG A 135 11.26 10.22 3.18
CA ARG A 135 11.09 10.79 1.83
C ARG A 135 10.65 9.75 0.80
N ARG A 136 9.78 8.84 1.22
CA ARG A 136 9.24 7.74 0.41
C ARG A 136 7.75 7.87 0.25
N VAL A 137 7.25 7.58 -0.95
CA VAL A 137 5.81 7.51 -1.22
C VAL A 137 5.51 6.25 -1.99
N SER A 138 4.49 5.51 -1.54
CA SER A 138 3.97 4.36 -2.25
C SER A 138 2.53 4.65 -2.66
N PHE A 139 2.22 4.43 -3.94
CA PHE A 139 0.95 4.81 -4.55
C PHE A 139 0.43 3.69 -5.45
N VAL A 140 -0.87 3.45 -5.42
CA VAL A 140 -1.55 2.43 -6.23
C VAL A 140 -2.74 3.09 -6.92
N LEU A 141 -2.64 3.31 -8.23
CA LEU A 141 -3.70 3.85 -9.07
C LEU A 141 -4.41 2.71 -9.81
N ARG A 142 -5.73 2.58 -9.68
CA ARG A 142 -6.48 1.46 -10.29
C ARG A 142 -6.88 1.69 -11.74
N ASN A 143 -7.29 2.91 -12.04
CA ASN A 143 -7.82 3.28 -13.34
C ASN A 143 -6.99 4.40 -13.97
N ASN A 144 -6.98 4.46 -15.30
CA ASN A 144 -6.40 5.56 -16.05
C ASN A 144 -7.20 6.86 -15.82
N THR A 145 -6.89 7.57 -14.75
CA THR A 145 -7.57 8.81 -14.35
C THR A 145 -6.53 9.75 -13.77
N THR A 146 -6.56 11.01 -14.22
CA THR A 146 -5.71 12.05 -13.62
C THR A 146 -5.99 12.14 -12.13
N THR A 147 -4.99 11.78 -11.34
CA THR A 147 -5.05 11.76 -9.89
C THR A 147 -3.90 12.56 -9.33
N MET A 148 -4.20 13.50 -8.43
CA MET A 148 -3.20 14.23 -7.69
C MET A 148 -3.08 13.67 -6.29
N PHE A 149 -1.85 13.59 -5.80
CA PHE A 149 -1.54 13.28 -4.43
C PHE A 149 -0.60 14.33 -3.89
N SER A 150 -1.00 14.90 -2.75
CA SER A 150 -0.27 15.96 -2.06
C SER A 150 -0.12 15.57 -0.61
N SER A 151 1.10 15.72 -0.08
CA SER A 151 1.37 15.47 1.32
C SER A 151 2.58 16.28 1.76
N GLN A 152 2.54 16.81 2.99
CA GLN A 152 3.61 17.67 3.49
C GLN A 152 3.70 17.66 5.02
N ASN A 153 4.91 17.86 5.52
CA ASN A 153 5.23 18.25 6.89
C ASN A 153 6.30 19.36 6.85
N SER A 154 6.87 19.70 8.01
CA SER A 154 7.92 20.71 8.13
C SER A 154 9.23 20.39 7.42
N PHE A 155 9.49 19.12 7.08
CA PHE A 155 10.76 18.65 6.52
C PHE A 155 10.69 18.23 5.05
N PHE A 156 9.50 17.85 4.58
CA PHE A 156 9.30 17.26 3.27
C PHE A 156 7.88 17.51 2.77
N LYS A 157 7.77 17.89 1.50
CA LYS A 157 6.51 18.10 0.78
C LYS A 157 6.59 17.39 -0.54
N ILE A 158 5.55 16.69 -0.95
CA ILE A 158 5.49 16.04 -2.25
C ILE A 158 4.13 16.29 -2.89
N ASN A 159 4.14 16.65 -4.18
CA ASN A 159 2.98 16.71 -5.05
C ASN A 159 3.27 15.93 -6.32
N THR A 160 2.46 14.89 -6.55
CA THR A 160 2.57 14.08 -7.75
C THR A 160 1.24 14.05 -8.48
N ARG A 161 1.30 14.13 -9.81
CA ARG A 161 0.16 13.90 -10.69
C ARG A 161 0.43 12.67 -11.56
N LEU A 162 -0.50 11.74 -11.49
CA LEU A 162 -0.49 10.44 -12.18
C LEU A 162 -1.70 10.35 -13.11
N ASN A 163 -1.55 9.70 -14.26
CA ASN A 163 -2.63 9.57 -15.25
C ASN A 163 -2.94 8.11 -15.65
N ASP A 164 -2.02 7.18 -15.39
CA ASP A 164 -2.15 5.78 -15.78
C ASP A 164 -2.31 4.90 -14.55
N ALA A 165 -3.03 3.78 -14.70
CA ALA A 165 -3.08 2.78 -13.65
C ALA A 165 -1.68 2.18 -13.39
N GLY A 166 -1.42 1.76 -12.16
CA GLY A 166 -0.13 1.18 -11.80
C GLY A 166 0.18 1.23 -10.32
N ALA A 167 1.26 0.57 -9.94
CA ALA A 167 1.90 0.71 -8.64
C ALA A 167 3.14 1.58 -8.81
N TYR A 168 3.21 2.66 -8.02
CA TYR A 168 4.26 3.65 -8.06
C TYR A 168 5.00 3.68 -6.72
N LEU A 169 6.31 3.84 -6.79
CA LEU A 169 7.16 4.11 -5.64
C LEU A 169 8.03 5.33 -5.96
N PHE A 170 7.98 6.32 -5.09
CA PHE A 170 8.86 7.48 -5.12
C PHE A 170 9.81 7.40 -3.95
N ASN A 171 11.08 7.68 -4.20
CA ASN A 171 12.09 7.76 -3.16
C ASN A 171 13.04 8.92 -3.50
N GLU A 172 13.18 9.85 -2.55
CA GLU A 172 14.03 11.02 -2.70
C GLU A 172 15.21 10.96 -1.72
N ALA A 173 16.41 10.93 -2.30
CA ALA A 173 17.67 11.08 -1.58
C ALA A 173 18.16 12.54 -1.65
N THR A 174 19.34 12.81 -1.09
CA THR A 174 19.94 14.16 -1.11
C THR A 174 20.07 14.69 -2.55
N ASN A 175 20.70 13.89 -3.44
CA ASN A 175 21.05 14.30 -4.80
C ASN A 175 20.16 13.67 -5.89
N ASP A 176 19.26 12.77 -5.52
CA ASP A 176 18.55 11.91 -6.47
C ASP A 176 17.06 11.82 -6.13
N LEU A 177 16.23 11.83 -7.17
CA LEU A 177 14.81 11.49 -7.11
C LEU A 177 14.57 10.27 -7.98
N SER A 178 14.07 9.20 -7.39
CA SER A 178 13.73 7.97 -8.11
C SER A 178 12.22 7.77 -8.15
N ALA A 179 11.70 7.40 -9.32
CA ALA A 179 10.34 6.95 -9.51
C ALA A 179 10.37 5.54 -10.12
N THR A 180 9.69 4.61 -9.47
CA THR A 180 9.54 3.23 -9.92
C THR A 180 8.08 2.98 -10.23
N LEU A 181 7.82 2.29 -11.34
CA LEU A 181 6.49 1.91 -11.79
C LEU A 181 6.45 0.42 -12.12
N SER A 182 5.39 -0.25 -11.67
CA SER A 182 4.95 -1.54 -12.18
C SER A 182 3.52 -1.41 -12.72
N HIS A 183 3.29 -1.87 -13.95
CA HIS A 183 1.97 -1.89 -14.57
C HIS A 183 1.50 -3.34 -14.74
N PRO A 184 0.42 -3.78 -14.07
CA PRO A 184 0.06 -5.20 -14.00
C PRO A 184 -0.49 -5.78 -15.30
N THR A 185 -1.00 -4.94 -16.21
CA THR A 185 -1.72 -5.38 -17.41
C THR A 185 -1.23 -4.78 -18.73
N ARG A 186 -0.11 -4.05 -18.73
CA ARG A 186 0.41 -3.39 -19.94
C ARG A 186 1.92 -3.51 -20.05
N ILE A 187 2.37 -3.58 -21.30
CA ILE A 187 3.76 -3.56 -21.75
C ILE A 187 3.90 -2.56 -22.91
N ASN A 188 5.14 -2.28 -23.32
CA ASN A 188 5.50 -1.49 -24.50
C ASN A 188 4.82 -0.10 -24.58
N ARG A 189 4.82 0.62 -23.46
CA ARG A 189 4.23 1.96 -23.34
C ARG A 189 5.09 2.83 -22.45
N ILE A 190 5.12 4.13 -22.74
CA ILE A 190 5.75 5.12 -21.86
C ILE A 190 4.66 5.72 -20.96
N VAL A 191 4.92 5.72 -19.67
CA VAL A 191 4.06 6.36 -18.66
C VAL A 191 4.76 7.61 -18.16
N THR A 192 4.01 8.71 -18.12
CA THR A 192 4.52 10.01 -17.65
C THR A 192 3.97 10.31 -16.27
N ILE A 193 4.87 10.60 -15.34
CA ILE A 193 4.57 11.01 -13.98
C ILE A 193 5.03 12.45 -13.81
N ASN A 194 4.15 13.32 -13.32
CA ASN A 194 4.54 14.68 -13.00
C ASN A 194 4.82 14.78 -11.49
N ILE A 195 5.97 15.33 -11.14
CA ILE A 195 6.43 15.51 -9.75
C ILE A 195 6.87 16.97 -9.56
N ASP A 196 6.53 17.56 -8.41
CA ASP A 196 6.94 18.91 -7.98
C ASP A 196 8.41 18.98 -7.53
N ARG A 197 9.30 18.50 -8.41
CA ARG A 197 10.74 18.51 -8.23
C ARG A 197 11.41 18.93 -9.53
N ILE A 198 12.56 19.58 -9.41
CA ILE A 198 13.47 19.78 -10.53
C ILE A 198 14.43 18.59 -10.56
N GLY A 199 14.42 17.84 -11.66
CA GLY A 199 15.27 16.69 -11.87
C GLY A 199 15.70 16.56 -13.32
N TYR A 200 16.98 16.20 -13.53
CA TYR A 200 17.59 16.03 -14.84
C TYR A 200 18.08 14.60 -15.05
N GLY A 201 18.29 14.23 -16.32
CA GLY A 201 18.84 12.93 -16.69
C GLY A 201 17.93 12.17 -17.64
N GLN A 202 18.29 10.93 -17.93
CA GLN A 202 17.55 10.09 -18.86
C GLN A 202 16.15 9.80 -18.32
N GLY A 203 15.12 10.12 -19.11
CA GLY A 203 13.72 9.96 -18.72
C GLY A 203 13.17 11.08 -17.83
N CYS A 204 13.90 12.18 -17.61
CA CYS A 204 13.46 13.31 -16.79
C CYS A 204 13.41 14.58 -17.64
N ILE A 205 12.21 15.11 -17.86
CA ILE A 205 11.98 16.33 -18.65
C ILE A 205 11.46 17.42 -17.72
N VAL A 206 12.25 18.45 -17.49
CA VAL A 206 11.83 19.63 -16.72
C VAL A 206 10.76 20.39 -17.50
N LEU A 207 9.60 20.60 -16.90
CA LEU A 207 8.48 21.34 -17.51
C LEU A 207 8.50 22.82 -17.14
N SER A 208 8.96 23.12 -15.94
CA SER A 208 9.04 24.46 -15.36
C SER A 208 10.07 24.47 -14.24
N ASP A 209 10.33 25.64 -13.67
CA ASP A 209 11.23 25.81 -12.52
C ASP A 209 10.75 25.10 -11.24
N LEU A 210 9.61 24.39 -11.29
CA LEU A 210 9.01 23.74 -10.13
C LEU A 210 8.65 22.26 -10.35
N ALA A 211 8.72 21.75 -11.59
CA ALA A 211 8.19 20.41 -11.88
C ALA A 211 8.95 19.68 -13.00
N THR A 212 9.00 18.35 -12.85
CA THR A 212 9.61 17.41 -13.80
C THR A 212 8.60 16.34 -14.20
N ASN A 213 8.58 16.04 -15.49
CA ASN A 213 7.96 14.85 -16.03
C ASN A 213 8.96 13.70 -16.06
N VAL A 214 8.68 12.67 -15.29
CA VAL A 214 9.42 11.41 -15.30
C VAL A 214 8.73 10.46 -16.28
N MET A 215 9.43 10.11 -17.35
CA MET A 215 9.00 9.21 -18.41
C MET A 215 9.56 7.82 -18.17
N ILE A 216 8.71 6.87 -17.82
CA ILE A 216 9.09 5.48 -17.55
C ILE A 216 8.61 4.60 -18.70
N ALA A 217 9.54 3.99 -19.42
CA ALA A 217 9.23 2.99 -20.45
C ALA A 217 8.93 1.64 -19.79
N LEU A 218 7.71 1.12 -19.98
CA LEU A 218 7.35 -0.22 -19.52
C LEU A 218 8.09 -1.30 -20.31
N PRO A 219 8.27 -2.51 -19.74
CA PRO A 219 8.91 -3.62 -20.42
C PRO A 219 8.24 -3.93 -21.77
N SER A 220 9.00 -4.41 -22.76
CA SER A 220 8.50 -4.65 -24.12
C SER A 220 8.00 -6.08 -24.38
N SER A 221 8.22 -7.01 -23.44
CA SER A 221 7.91 -8.44 -23.63
C SER A 221 6.96 -8.96 -22.55
N ASP A 222 6.07 -9.88 -22.95
CA ASP A 222 5.07 -10.49 -22.06
C ASP A 222 5.66 -11.19 -20.82
N PRO A 223 6.82 -11.86 -20.87
CA PRO A 223 7.43 -12.45 -19.67
C PRO A 223 7.80 -11.42 -18.59
N LEU A 224 7.91 -10.13 -18.96
CA LEU A 224 8.20 -9.02 -18.06
C LEU A 224 6.95 -8.21 -17.71
N LEU A 225 5.74 -8.67 -18.08
CA LEU A 225 4.50 -8.02 -17.69
C LEU A 225 4.43 -7.89 -16.16
N GLY A 226 4.17 -6.67 -15.67
CA GLY A 226 4.14 -6.38 -14.24
C GLY A 226 5.52 -6.17 -13.59
N ALA A 227 6.63 -6.31 -14.33
CA ALA A 227 7.95 -5.98 -13.80
C ALA A 227 8.06 -4.48 -13.46
N SER A 228 8.84 -4.18 -12.43
CA SER A 228 9.11 -2.81 -12.00
C SER A 228 10.21 -2.18 -12.85
N VAL A 229 10.00 -0.94 -13.28
CA VAL A 229 11.00 -0.13 -14.00
C VAL A 229 11.23 1.15 -13.21
N THR A 230 12.49 1.51 -13.02
CA THR A 230 12.91 2.69 -12.25
C THR A 230 13.59 3.70 -13.14
N VAL A 231 13.21 4.97 -12.99
CA VAL A 231 13.92 6.13 -13.54
C VAL A 231 14.44 6.97 -12.37
N THR A 232 15.68 7.43 -12.47
CA THR A 232 16.31 8.28 -11.46
C THR A 232 16.73 9.60 -12.08
N CYS A 233 16.18 10.69 -11.54
CA CYS A 233 16.54 12.05 -11.90
C CYS A 233 17.56 12.60 -10.90
N LYS A 234 18.62 13.24 -11.41
CA LYS A 234 19.57 14.01 -10.62
C LYS A 234 18.93 15.33 -10.21
N LYS A 235 18.97 15.66 -8.92
CA LYS A 235 18.43 16.91 -8.39
C LYS A 235 19.40 18.06 -8.66
N ASN A 236 18.84 19.25 -8.90
CA ASN A 236 19.62 20.48 -8.75
C ASN A 236 19.76 20.76 -7.26
N ASN A 237 20.98 20.87 -6.75
CA ASN A 237 21.23 21.29 -5.37
C ASN A 237 21.19 22.81 -5.26
#